data_AF-A0A975K826-F1
#
_entry.id   AF-A0A975K826-F1
#
_cell.length_a   1.000
_cell.length_b   1.000
_cell.length_c   1.000
_cell.angle_alpha   90.00
_cell.angle_beta   90.00
_cell.angle_gamma   90.00
#
_symmetry.space_group_name_H-M   'P 1'
#
loop_
_entity.id
_entity.type
_entity.pdbx_description
1 polymer ?
#
loop_
_entity_poly.entity_id
_entity_poly.type
_entity_poly.pdbx_seq_one_letter_code
_entity_poly.pdbx_strand_id
1 'polypeptide(L)' 'MKGLLKLGAIGLFSAYLFRLLNKVSEMAEEPKPYPSIRDAGPEYQEGIDPKDWDLVDEQSDESFPASDPPGNY' A
#
# COMPACT_ATOMS: atom_id res chain seq x y z
N MET A 1 8.11 45.10 31.02
CA MET A 1 8.54 43.72 31.39
C MET A 1 7.44 42.67 31.23
N LYS A 2 6.20 42.91 31.70
CA LYS A 2 5.10 41.93 31.62
C LYS A 2 4.73 41.50 30.18
N GLY A 3 4.87 42.38 29.19
CA GLY A 3 4.62 42.05 27.78
C GLY A 3 5.66 41.08 27.18
N LEU A 4 6.93 41.22 27.58
CA LEU A 4 8.02 40.35 27.11
C LEU A 4 7.85 38.91 27.67
N LEU A 5 7.43 38.79 28.92
CA LEU A 5 7.12 37.50 29.55
C LEU A 5 5.96 36.77 28.84
N LYS A 6 4.93 37.50 28.41
CA LYS A 6 3.80 36.93 27.66
C LYS A 6 4.23 36.43 26.28
N LEU A 7 5.07 37.19 25.57
CA LEU A 7 5.61 36.76 24.27
C LEU A 7 6.48 35.51 24.39
N GLY A 8 7.31 35.43 25.42
CA GLY A 8 8.10 34.23 25.71
C GLY A 8 7.23 33.00 26.01
N ALA A 9 6.17 33.16 26.81
CA ALA A 9 5.24 32.08 27.12
C ALA A 9 4.48 31.57 25.89
N ILE A 10 4.02 32.48 25.01
CA ILE A 10 3.36 32.12 23.75
C ILE A 10 4.33 31.36 22.83
N GLY A 11 5.57 31.83 22.70
CA GLY A 11 6.57 31.15 21.86
C GLY A 11 6.85 29.71 22.31
N LEU A 12 7.00 29.49 23.63
CA LEU A 12 7.21 28.15 24.18
C LEU A 12 5.99 27.25 23.99
N PHE A 13 4.79 27.78 24.21
CA PHE A 13 3.54 27.04 24.01
C PHE A 13 3.34 26.67 22.54
N SER A 14 3.58 27.60 21.61
CA SER A 14 3.50 27.33 20.17
C SER A 14 4.52 26.30 19.72
N ALA A 15 5.76 26.36 20.21
CA ALA A 15 6.79 25.35 19.91
C ALA A 15 6.41 23.97 20.45
N TYR A 16 5.83 23.91 21.65
CA TYR A 16 5.34 22.69 22.25
C TYR A 16 4.17 22.09 21.44
N LEU A 17 3.21 22.94 21.04
CA LEU A 17 2.07 22.52 20.22
C LEU A 17 2.52 22.04 18.84
N PHE A 18 3.46 22.73 18.19
CA PHE A 18 4.05 22.32 16.92
C PHE A 18 4.72 20.93 17.03
N ARG A 19 5.42 20.65 18.14
CA ARG A 19 6.04 19.35 18.38
C ARG A 19 5.00 18.23 18.58
N LEU A 20 3.90 18.53 19.26
CA LEU A 20 2.76 17.61 19.41
C LEU A 20 2.12 17.28 18.05
N LEU A 21 1.89 18.29 17.21
CA LEU A 21 1.29 18.13 15.89
C LEU A 21 2.20 17.30 14.96
N ASN A 22 3.51 17.55 14.95
CA ASN A 22 4.44 16.76 14.14
C ASN A 22 4.50 15.29 14.58
N LYS A 23 4.46 15.01 15.89
CA LYS A 23 4.43 13.63 16.39
C LYS A 23 3.18 12.86 15.94
N VAL A 24 2.03 13.54 15.84
CA VAL A 24 0.81 12.94 15.30
C VAL A 24 0.92 12.71 13.78
N SER A 25 1.57 13.62 13.05
CA SER A 25 1.83 13.43 11.62
C SER A 25 2.80 12.28 11.33
N GLU A 26 3.78 12.04 12.21
CA GLU A 26 4.69 10.89 12.11
C GLU A 26 3.98 9.57 12.46
N MET A 27 2.88 9.61 13.21
CA MET A 27 2.01 8.45 13.45
C MET A 27 1.06 8.16 12.28
N ALA A 28 1.13 8.93 11.18
CA ALA A 28 0.43 8.59 9.95
C ALA A 28 0.86 7.19 9.49
N GLU A 29 -0.14 6.37 9.15
CA GLU A 29 0.01 4.95 8.85
C GLU A 29 1.12 4.73 7.82
N GLU A 30 2.13 3.92 8.16
CA GLU A 30 3.14 3.52 7.18
C GLU A 30 2.46 2.84 5.98
N PRO A 31 2.95 3.08 4.75
CA PRO A 31 2.40 2.38 3.59
C PRO A 31 2.48 0.89 3.85
N LYS A 32 1.31 0.23 3.88
CA LYS A 32 1.27 -1.22 4.07
C LYS A 32 2.09 -1.85 2.95
N PRO A 33 2.95 -2.83 3.25
CA PRO A 33 3.61 -3.60 2.20
C PRO A 33 2.55 -4.04 1.20
N TYR A 34 2.85 -3.90 -0.10
CA TYR A 34 1.99 -4.51 -1.11
C TYR A 34 1.85 -6.00 -0.77
N PRO A 35 0.65 -6.58 -0.93
CA PRO A 35 0.50 -8.01 -0.77
C PRO A 35 1.47 -8.71 -1.71
N SER A 36 1.96 -9.89 -1.30
CA SER A 36 2.75 -10.73 -2.19
C SER A 36 1.96 -10.98 -3.46
N ILE A 37 2.55 -10.66 -4.60
CA ILE A 37 2.01 -11.08 -5.89
C ILE A 37 2.32 -12.58 -6.00
N ARG A 38 1.30 -13.36 -6.35
CA ARG A 38 1.38 -14.81 -6.54
C ARG A 38 2.10 -15.10 -7.86
N ASP A 39 2.93 -16.14 -7.90
CA ASP A 39 3.54 -16.63 -9.14
C ASP A 39 2.45 -17.17 -10.10
N ALA A 40 2.69 -17.11 -11.40
CA ALA A 40 1.81 -17.66 -12.45
C ALA A 40 1.76 -19.20 -12.41
N GLY A 41 0.69 -19.78 -12.96
CA GLY A 41 0.54 -21.22 -13.19
C GLY A 41 -0.29 -21.99 -12.14
N PRO A 42 -0.53 -23.29 -12.41
CA PRO A 42 -1.48 -24.13 -11.66
C PRO A 42 -1.09 -24.32 -10.20
N GLU A 43 0.21 -24.43 -9.92
CA GLU A 43 0.69 -24.81 -8.57
C GLU A 43 0.51 -23.70 -7.55
N TYR A 44 0.31 -22.50 -8.05
CA TYR A 44 0.17 -21.30 -7.26
C TYR A 44 -1.28 -20.83 -7.24
N GLN A 45 -2.17 -21.30 -8.14
CA GLN A 45 -3.56 -20.82 -8.19
C GLN A 45 -4.37 -21.37 -7.01
N GLU A 46 -4.93 -20.47 -6.21
CA GLU A 46 -5.81 -20.84 -5.11
C GLU A 46 -7.20 -21.25 -5.62
N GLY A 47 -7.72 -22.37 -5.09
CA GLY A 47 -9.11 -22.79 -5.35
C GLY A 47 -9.31 -23.69 -6.58
N ILE A 48 -8.26 -23.99 -7.34
CA ILE A 48 -8.26 -24.95 -8.45
C ILE A 48 -7.20 -26.01 -8.14
N ASP A 49 -7.54 -27.30 -8.27
CA ASP A 49 -6.54 -28.37 -8.17
C ASP A 49 -5.71 -28.38 -9.47
N PRO A 50 -4.38 -28.56 -9.43
CA PRO A 50 -3.56 -28.62 -10.64
C PRO A 50 -4.03 -29.59 -11.72
N LYS A 51 -4.73 -30.66 -11.34
CA LYS A 51 -5.30 -31.62 -12.30
C LYS A 51 -6.53 -31.08 -13.06
N ASP A 52 -7.20 -30.08 -12.48
CA ASP A 52 -8.42 -29.46 -12.99
C ASP A 52 -8.09 -28.20 -13.81
N TRP A 53 -6.80 -27.81 -13.87
CA TRP A 53 -6.29 -26.72 -14.69
C TRP A 53 -6.35 -27.09 -16.17
N ASP A 54 -7.00 -26.26 -16.98
CA ASP A 54 -7.16 -26.50 -18.40
C ASP A 54 -6.49 -25.43 -19.28
N LEU A 55 -6.67 -25.55 -20.60
CA LEU A 55 -6.10 -24.63 -21.57
C LEU A 55 -6.68 -23.21 -21.45
N VAL A 56 -7.93 -23.07 -21.01
CA VAL A 56 -8.57 -21.77 -20.82
C VAL A 56 -7.97 -21.07 -19.60
N ASP A 57 -7.70 -21.81 -18.52
CA ASP A 57 -7.00 -21.29 -17.35
C ASP A 57 -5.60 -20.79 -17.71
N GLU A 58 -4.82 -21.61 -18.43
CA GLU A 58 -3.47 -21.25 -18.88
C GLU A 58 -3.48 -19.96 -19.74
N GLN A 59 -4.41 -19.88 -20.69
CA GLN A 59 -4.52 -18.72 -21.58
C GLN A 59 -4.99 -17.47 -20.84
N SER A 60 -5.83 -17.64 -19.82
CA SER A 60 -6.21 -16.54 -18.94
C SER A 60 -5.01 -16.04 -18.14
N ASP A 61 -4.16 -16.94 -17.65
CA ASP A 61 -2.97 -16.61 -16.86
C ASP A 61 -1.87 -15.93 -17.70
N GLU A 62 -1.69 -16.36 -18.96
CA GLU A 62 -0.72 -15.79 -19.91
C GLU A 62 -1.17 -14.49 -20.60
N SER A 63 -2.41 -14.06 -20.40
CA SER A 63 -3.01 -12.93 -21.12
C SER A 63 -2.47 -11.54 -20.74
N PHE A 64 -1.31 -11.41 -20.08
CA PHE A 64 -0.78 -10.12 -19.62
C PHE A 64 0.03 -9.36 -20.69
N PRO A 65 -0.28 -8.06 -20.95
CA PRO A 65 -1.35 -7.26 -20.36
C PRO A 65 -2.72 -7.70 -20.88
N ALA A 66 -3.75 -7.69 -20.01
CA ALA A 66 -5.10 -8.30 -20.13
C ALA A 66 -5.95 -7.94 -21.38
N SER A 67 -5.36 -7.49 -22.48
CA SER A 67 -5.98 -7.05 -23.73
C SER A 67 -5.48 -7.81 -24.96
N ASP A 68 -4.42 -8.62 -24.86
CA ASP A 68 -4.03 -9.49 -25.98
C ASP A 68 -4.92 -10.75 -25.96
N PRO A 69 -5.81 -10.94 -26.96
CA PRO A 69 -6.64 -12.13 -27.02
C PRO A 69 -5.74 -13.37 -27.21
N PRO A 70 -6.16 -14.55 -26.71
CA PRO A 70 -5.34 -15.74 -26.79
C PRO A 70 -5.04 -16.07 -28.26
N GLY A 71 -3.77 -16.36 -28.57
CA GLY A 71 -3.23 -16.44 -29.95
C GLY A 71 -3.59 -17.70 -30.73
N ASN A 72 -4.67 -18.38 -30.38
CA ASN A 72 -5.03 -19.74 -30.83
C ASN A 72 -6.29 -19.79 -31.72
N TYR A 73 -6.57 -18.72 -32.48
CA TYR A 73 -7.63 -18.68 -33.51
C TYR A 73 -7.28 -19.43 -34.79
#